data_AF-A0A3N5AM47-F1
#
_entry.id   AF-A0A3N5AM47-F1
#
_cell.length_a   1.000
_cell.length_b   1.000
_cell.length_c   1.000
_cell.angle_alpha   90.00
_cell.angle_beta   90.00
_cell.angle_gamma   90.00
#
_symmetry.space_group_name_H-M   'P 1'
#
loop_
_entity.id
_entity.type
_entity.pdbx_description
1 polymer ?
#
loop_
_entity_poly.entity_id
_entity_poly.type
_entity_poly.pdbx_seq_one_letter_code
_entity_poly.pdbx_strand_id
1 'polypeptide(L)'
;MQKLPDLGKNAVGKPDPWAKFRGLTWWQLVLSIAPILLLPIGGAIGGAIGAAGLFTNLSLARKQLGMPLKALAMLGVTLGAYLAYLLVAGLLYNLVNS
;
A
#
# COMPACT_ATOMS: atom_id res chain seq x y z
N MET A 1 16.57 33.25 -36.07
CA MET A 1 16.75 32.51 -34.81
C MET A 1 15.37 32.22 -34.22
N GLN A 2 14.85 31.01 -34.41
CA GLN A 2 13.58 30.58 -33.78
C GLN A 2 13.83 30.48 -32.28
N LYS A 3 13.09 31.25 -31.47
CA LYS A 3 13.12 31.14 -30.01
C LYS A 3 12.62 29.74 -29.64
N LEU A 4 13.51 28.91 -29.11
CA LEU A 4 13.14 27.67 -28.44
C LEU A 4 12.18 28.01 -27.29
N PRO A 5 11.04 27.32 -27.15
CA PRO A 5 10.18 27.49 -25.99
C PRO A 5 10.97 27.11 -24.74
N ASP A 6 11.01 28.03 -23.78
CA ASP A 6 11.66 27.87 -22.48
C ASP A 6 10.91 26.78 -21.70
N LEU A 7 11.36 25.54 -21.85
CA LEU A 7 10.92 24.36 -21.09
C LEU A 7 11.52 24.34 -19.67
N GLY A 8 12.11 25.45 -19.22
CA GLY A 8 12.60 25.63 -17.87
C GLY A 8 11.46 25.62 -16.85
N LYS A 9 11.50 24.64 -15.94
CA LYS A 9 10.76 24.59 -14.66
C LYS A 9 9.32 24.08 -14.68
N ASN A 10 8.58 24.16 -15.78
CA ASN A 10 7.18 23.67 -15.83
C ASN A 10 7.03 22.20 -16.28
N ALA A 11 8.11 21.56 -16.72
CA ALA A 11 8.12 20.14 -17.12
C ALA A 11 8.28 19.16 -15.95
N VAL A 12 8.48 19.66 -14.72
CA VAL A 12 8.48 18.83 -13.51
C VAL A 12 7.02 18.46 -13.22
N GLY A 13 6.53 17.43 -13.91
CA GLY A 13 5.21 16.87 -13.70
C GLY A 13 4.99 16.65 -12.20
N LYS A 14 3.93 17.24 -11.65
CA LYS A 14 3.55 17.02 -10.25
C LYS A 14 3.51 15.51 -10.00
N PRO A 15 4.16 15.01 -8.93
CA PRO A 15 4.06 13.59 -8.61
C PRO A 15 2.57 13.25 -8.45
N ASP A 16 2.04 12.40 -9.32
CA ASP A 16 0.66 11.90 -9.24
C ASP A 16 0.66 10.64 -8.35
N PRO A 17 0.29 10.74 -7.06
CA PRO A 17 0.26 9.58 -6.17
C PRO A 17 -0.75 8.53 -6.64
N TRP A 18 -1.78 8.94 -7.39
CA TRP A 18 -2.84 8.07 -7.88
C TRP A 18 -2.43 7.26 -9.10
N ALA A 19 -1.34 7.64 -9.79
CA ALA A 19 -0.78 6.85 -10.89
C ALA A 19 -0.52 5.40 -10.48
N LYS A 20 -0.29 5.14 -9.18
CA LYS A 20 -0.03 3.81 -8.66
C LYS A 20 -1.25 2.86 -8.66
N PHE A 21 -2.46 3.40 -8.71
CA PHE A 21 -3.70 2.63 -8.68
C PHE A 21 -4.33 2.46 -10.07
N ARG A 22 -3.85 3.21 -11.06
CA ARG A 22 -4.32 3.11 -12.45
C ARG A 22 -3.83 1.80 -13.08
N GLY A 23 -4.69 1.16 -13.87
CA GLY A 23 -4.36 -0.07 -14.60
C GLY A 23 -4.39 -1.36 -13.77
N LEU A 24 -4.77 -1.31 -12.49
CA LEU A 24 -5.07 -2.50 -11.70
C LEU A 24 -6.48 -3.00 -12.01
N THR A 25 -6.65 -4.32 -12.01
CA THR A 25 -7.99 -4.92 -12.06
C THR A 25 -8.76 -4.61 -10.77
N TRP A 26 -10.09 -4.61 -10.81
CA TRP A 26 -10.93 -4.28 -9.65
C TRP A 26 -10.56 -5.09 -8.39
N TRP A 27 -10.37 -6.40 -8.53
CA TRP A 27 -9.97 -7.26 -7.41
C TRP A 27 -8.56 -6.97 -6.89
N GLN A 28 -7.60 -6.61 -7.75
CA GLN A 28 -6.26 -6.19 -7.31
C GLN A 28 -6.33 -4.88 -6.54
N LEU A 29 -7.22 -3.97 -6.93
CA LEU A 29 -7.41 -2.69 -6.28
C LEU A 29 -7.96 -2.90 -4.86
N VAL A 30 -8.99 -3.73 -4.71
CA VAL A 30 -9.55 -4.11 -3.40
C VAL A 30 -8.49 -4.76 -2.50
N LEU A 31 -7.76 -5.75 -3.02
CA LEU A 31 -6.72 -6.43 -2.23
C LEU A 31 -5.56 -5.50 -1.87
N SER A 32 -5.25 -4.51 -2.71
CA SER A 32 -4.22 -3.52 -2.41
C SER A 32 -4.63 -2.53 -1.34
N ILE A 33 -5.91 -2.18 -1.27
CA ILE A 33 -6.44 -1.27 -0.25
C ILE A 33 -6.69 -1.99 1.07
N ALA A 34 -7.07 -3.28 1.06
CA ALA A 34 -7.46 -4.02 2.26
C ALA A 34 -6.56 -3.82 3.51
N PRO A 35 -5.22 -3.80 3.42
CA PRO A 35 -4.37 -3.58 4.59
C PRO A 35 -4.55 -2.21 5.26
N ILE A 36 -4.88 -1.15 4.50
CA ILE A 36 -5.04 0.20 5.06
C ILE A 36 -6.28 0.34 5.95
N LEU A 37 -7.20 -0.63 5.91
CA LEU A 37 -8.35 -0.68 6.83
C LEU A 37 -7.92 -0.86 8.29
N LEU A 38 -6.66 -1.23 8.55
CA LEU A 38 -6.08 -1.20 9.89
C LEU A 38 -5.95 0.23 10.44
N LEU A 39 -5.92 1.27 9.60
CA LEU A 39 -5.80 2.66 10.05
C LEU A 39 -6.94 3.10 10.98
N PRO A 40 -8.23 2.98 10.61
CA PRO A 40 -9.32 3.34 11.51
C PRO A 40 -9.44 2.44 12.75
N ILE A 41 -8.97 1.19 12.68
CA ILE A 41 -9.10 0.21 13.78
C ILE A 41 -7.97 0.37 14.80
N GLY A 42 -6.74 0.52 14.33
CA GLY A 42 -5.52 0.52 15.14
C GLY A 42 -4.82 1.88 15.26
N GLY A 43 -5.47 2.96 14.82
CA GLY A 43 -4.93 4.31 14.86
C GLY A 43 -3.61 4.44 14.10
N ALA A 44 -2.64 5.15 14.69
CA ALA A 44 -1.33 5.38 14.05
C ALA A 44 -0.56 4.08 13.77
N ILE A 45 -0.62 3.10 14.68
CA ILE A 45 0.08 1.81 14.53
C ILE A 45 -0.55 0.98 13.42
N GLY A 46 -1.88 0.84 13.46
CA GLY A 46 -2.63 0.19 12.40
C GLY A 46 -2.45 0.89 11.05
N GLY A 47 -2.36 2.22 11.04
CA GLY A 47 -2.10 3.01 9.85
C GLY A 47 -0.71 2.78 9.27
N ALA A 48 0.33 2.71 10.09
CA ALA A 48 1.69 2.44 9.64
C ALA A 48 1.81 1.02 9.03
N ILE A 49 1.30 0.02 9.72
CA ILE A 49 1.31 -1.38 9.26
C ILE A 49 0.44 -1.53 8.01
N GLY A 50 -0.75 -0.94 8.01
CA GLY A 50 -1.67 -0.95 6.88
C GLY A 50 -1.11 -0.26 5.64
N ALA A 51 -0.41 0.87 5.80
CA ALA A 51 0.26 1.55 4.70
C ALA A 51 1.38 0.70 4.10
N ALA A 52 2.20 0.07 4.94
CA ALA A 52 3.24 -0.85 4.48
C ALA A 52 2.63 -2.03 3.70
N GLY A 53 1.54 -2.62 4.20
CA GLY A 53 0.80 -3.67 3.51
C GLY A 53 0.23 -3.22 2.17
N LEU A 54 -0.36 -2.02 2.10
CA LEU A 54 -0.90 -1.45 0.87
C LEU A 54 0.19 -1.27 -0.19
N PHE A 55 1.33 -0.68 0.16
CA PHE A 55 2.41 -0.47 -0.80
C PHE A 55 3.02 -1.79 -1.28
N THR A 56 3.10 -2.78 -0.38
CA THR A 56 3.56 -4.12 -0.73
C THR A 56 2.59 -4.80 -1.71
N ASN A 57 1.27 -4.72 -1.46
CA ASN A 57 0.27 -5.27 -2.37
C ASN A 57 0.23 -4.56 -3.72
N LEU A 58 0.38 -3.24 -3.76
CA LEU A 58 0.52 -2.50 -5.02
C LEU A 58 1.75 -2.93 -5.81
N SER A 59 2.87 -3.22 -5.14
CA SER A 59 4.06 -3.76 -5.80
C SER A 59 3.80 -5.16 -6.35
N LEU A 60 3.18 -6.05 -5.57
CA LEU A 60 2.80 -7.40 -6.00
C LEU A 60 1.81 -7.39 -7.17
N ALA A 61 0.83 -6.50 -7.16
CA ALA A 61 -0.16 -6.37 -8.21
C ALA A 61 0.48 -6.12 -9.59
N ARG A 62 1.62 -5.42 -9.61
CA ARG A 62 2.37 -5.11 -10.84
C ARG A 62 3.41 -6.14 -11.23
N LYS A 63 3.72 -7.11 -10.38
CA LYS A 63 4.62 -8.21 -10.76
C LYS A 63 3.97 -9.10 -11.82
N GLN A 64 4.77 -9.63 -12.74
CA GLN A 64 4.35 -10.64 -13.71
C GLN A 64 4.23 -12.02 -13.02
N LEU A 65 3.23 -12.15 -12.17
CA LEU A 65 2.86 -13.41 -11.53
C LEU A 65 1.58 -13.95 -12.17
N GLY A 66 1.46 -15.28 -12.27
CA GLY A 66 0.21 -15.93 -12.63
C GLY A 66 -0.92 -15.50 -11.70
N MET A 67 -2.15 -15.44 -12.22
CA MET A 67 -3.32 -14.94 -11.47
C MET A 67 -3.52 -15.59 -10.09
N PRO A 68 -3.42 -16.93 -9.93
CA PRO A 68 -3.64 -17.58 -8.64
C PRO A 68 -2.54 -17.21 -7.63
N LEU A 69 -1.29 -17.22 -8.08
CA LEU A 69 -0.13 -16.91 -7.24
C LEU A 69 -0.13 -15.44 -6.81
N LYS A 70 -0.55 -14.53 -7.70
CA LYS A 70 -0.69 -13.10 -7.40
C LYS A 70 -1.75 -12.88 -6.31
N ALA A 71 -2.93 -13.50 -6.45
CA ALA A 71 -3.99 -13.39 -5.46
C ALA A 71 -3.55 -13.94 -4.10
N LEU A 72 -2.94 -15.13 -4.08
CA LEU A 72 -2.41 -15.75 -2.87
C LEU A 72 -1.38 -14.85 -2.18
N ALA A 73 -0.44 -14.28 -2.93
CA ALA A 73 0.60 -13.44 -2.37
C ALA A 73 0.03 -12.13 -1.80
N MET A 74 -0.94 -11.51 -2.49
CA MET A 74 -1.60 -10.30 -1.99
C MET A 74 -2.45 -10.57 -0.74
N LEU A 75 -3.15 -11.71 -0.70
CA LEU A 75 -3.87 -12.16 0.49
C LEU A 75 -2.92 -12.45 1.66
N GLY A 76 -1.77 -13.07 1.38
CA GLY A 76 -0.74 -13.35 2.37
C GLY A 76 -0.18 -12.08 3.02
N VAL A 77 0.06 -11.03 2.22
CA VAL A 77 0.47 -9.72 2.75
C VAL A 77 -0.64 -9.09 3.60
N THR A 78 -1.89 -9.14 3.15
CA THR A 78 -3.02 -8.64 3.94
C THR A 78 -3.11 -9.36 5.28
N LEU A 79 -3.12 -10.70 5.28
CA LEU A 79 -3.14 -11.50 6.50
C LEU A 79 -1.93 -11.19 7.39
N GLY A 80 -0.74 -11.12 6.82
CA GLY A 80 0.49 -10.78 7.53
C GLY A 80 0.45 -9.40 8.19
N ALA A 81 -0.16 -8.40 7.54
CA ALA A 81 -0.34 -7.07 8.12
C ALA A 81 -1.25 -7.11 9.36
N TYR A 82 -2.36 -7.85 9.30
CA TYR A 82 -3.27 -7.98 10.45
C TYR A 82 -2.60 -8.75 11.60
N LEU A 83 -1.87 -9.83 11.29
CA LEU A 83 -1.12 -10.57 12.31
C LEU A 83 -0.03 -9.69 12.96
N ALA A 84 0.73 -8.93 12.16
CA ALA A 84 1.73 -8.00 12.67
C ALA A 84 1.09 -6.94 13.58
N TYR A 85 -0.07 -6.40 13.19
CA TYR A 85 -0.82 -5.48 14.04
C TYR A 85 -1.24 -6.11 15.37
N LEU A 86 -1.83 -7.31 15.35
CA LEU A 86 -2.24 -8.01 16.57
C LEU A 86 -1.06 -8.33 17.49
N LEU A 87 0.09 -8.69 16.94
CA LEU A 87 1.31 -8.91 17.71
C LEU A 87 1.78 -7.64 18.40
N VAL A 88 1.85 -6.51 17.68
CA VAL A 88 2.27 -5.22 18.24
C VAL A 88 1.26 -4.74 19.29
N ALA A 89 -0.04 -4.78 18.97
CA ALA A 89 -1.10 -4.38 19.88
C ALA A 89 -1.11 -5.24 21.16
N GLY A 90 -0.97 -6.57 21.01
CA GLY A 90 -0.88 -7.50 22.13
C GLY A 90 0.34 -7.24 23.01
N LEU A 91 1.50 -6.98 22.42
CA LEU A 91 2.71 -6.64 23.17
C LEU A 91 2.53 -5.34 23.97
N LEU A 92 1.98 -4.29 23.35
CA LEU A 92 1.69 -3.03 24.01
C LEU A 92 0.68 -3.19 25.15
N TYR A 93 -0.37 -3.98 24.93
CA TYR A 93 -1.36 -4.26 25.97
C TYR A 93 -0.72 -4.94 27.19
N ASN A 94 0.14 -5.94 26.96
CA ASN A 94 0.87 -6.59 28.05
C ASN A 94 1.78 -5.59 28.77
N LEU A 95 2.51 -4.74 28.05
CA LEU A 95 3.40 -3.74 28.65
C LEU A 95 2.66 -2.69 29.50
N VAL A 96 1.46 -2.30 29.08
CA VAL A 96 0.63 -1.31 29.79
C VAL A 96 -0.02 -1.91 31.04
N ASN A 97 -0.36 -3.20 31.01
CA ASN A 97 -1.03 -3.91 32.10
C ASN A 97 -0.08 -4.73 32.99
N SER A 98 1.23 -4.56 32.82
CA SER A 98 2.27 -5.16 33.67
C SER A 98 2.62 -4.28 34.87
#